data_AF-A0A2K1ISX3-F1
#
_entry.id   AF-A0A2K1ISX3-F1
#
_cell.length_a   1.000
_cell.length_b   1.000
_cell.length_c   1.000
_cell.angle_alpha   90.00
_cell.angle_beta   90.00
_cell.angle_gamma   90.00
#
_symmetry.space_group_name_H-M   'P 1'
#
loop_
_entity.id
_entity.type
_entity.pdbx_description
1 polymer ?
#
loop_
_entity_poly.entity_id
_entity_poly.type
_entity_poly.pdbx_seq_one_letter_code
_entity_poly.pdbx_strand_id
1 'polypeptide(L)'
;MAVTHLFLSCRLHSLPSAGVTVPTPLLSFPRRLSPPCPPSLQPPHPSLVLLCQSRLPSPYFRSSKHDNFIAGNVASDDQIQGDGSSPQPPVPDPKQEWPILEQWNVPWDGTTTLVGMLSWLFSFLLTGLAVSVGAAQLGIGRREVLDLDEQATFILIHQLAETIAGLGAISLVLRRYKPLPPQFFSYGFSNPFDLRRGWVLYGGLGIVAATASVVAASTLVVNLTGQPPPREEADALLQLLPIIGASPTSTASLIIVTGVLAPLLEETVFRGFLMTSLTKWVSTPVAIAVSACAFAGAHLTPGEFPQLVALGIVLGLAYAQTRTLITPMLIHSLWNSGVIILLTILRLQGYDIKELL
;
A
#
# COMPACT_ATOMS: atom_id res chain seq x y z
N MET A 1 -9.03 -1.42 -2.17
CA MET A 1 -9.00 -0.05 -1.58
C MET A 1 -9.21 1.10 -2.56
N ALA A 2 -8.48 1.18 -3.68
CA ALA A 2 -8.51 2.34 -4.60
C ALA A 2 -9.89 2.62 -5.20
N VAL A 3 -10.64 1.58 -5.58
CA VAL A 3 -12.01 1.73 -6.11
C VAL A 3 -12.93 2.35 -5.05
N THR A 4 -12.96 1.83 -3.82
CA THR A 4 -13.74 2.39 -2.72
C THR A 4 -13.40 3.86 -2.46
N HIS A 5 -12.10 4.20 -2.46
CA HIS A 5 -11.61 5.55 -2.21
C HIS A 5 -11.93 6.53 -3.35
N LEU A 6 -11.77 6.11 -4.60
CA LEU A 6 -12.11 6.91 -5.77
C LEU A 6 -13.58 7.33 -5.74
N PHE A 7 -14.47 6.43 -5.31
CA PHE A 7 -15.90 6.70 -5.32
C PHE A 7 -16.35 7.53 -4.13
N LEU A 8 -15.75 7.34 -2.96
CA LEU A 8 -15.92 8.24 -1.82
C LEU A 8 -15.52 9.67 -2.21
N SER A 9 -14.37 9.81 -2.89
CA SER A 9 -13.84 11.09 -3.36
C SER A 9 -14.74 11.75 -4.40
N CYS A 10 -15.30 10.97 -5.34
CA CYS A 10 -16.27 11.48 -6.30
C CYS A 10 -17.61 11.87 -5.65
N ARG A 11 -18.15 11.07 -4.71
CA ARG A 11 -19.42 11.40 -4.01
C ARG A 11 -19.31 12.68 -3.19
N LEU A 12 -18.17 12.94 -2.55
CA LEU A 12 -17.93 14.19 -1.82
C LEU A 12 -17.99 15.44 -2.73
N HIS A 13 -17.73 15.28 -4.03
CA HIS A 13 -17.83 16.35 -5.02
C HIS A 13 -19.22 16.47 -5.67
N SER A 14 -20.05 15.42 -5.58
CA SER A 14 -21.43 15.41 -6.07
C SER A 14 -22.44 16.03 -5.11
N LEU A 15 -22.03 16.49 -3.93
CA LEU A 15 -22.90 17.28 -3.06
C LEU A 15 -23.26 18.56 -3.85
N PRO A 16 -24.56 18.84 -4.08
CA PRO A 16 -24.95 20.08 -4.73
C PRO A 16 -24.34 21.21 -3.89
N SER A 17 -23.65 22.12 -4.56
CA SER A 17 -23.29 23.41 -3.97
C SER A 17 -24.56 23.92 -3.31
N ALA A 18 -24.56 24.01 -1.98
CA ALA A 18 -25.65 24.58 -1.24
C ALA A 18 -25.76 26.03 -1.73
N GLY A 19 -26.61 26.24 -2.73
CA GLY A 19 -27.01 27.53 -3.19
C GLY A 19 -27.68 28.17 -1.99
N VAL A 20 -26.93 29.04 -1.31
CA VAL A 20 -27.45 29.94 -0.31
C VAL A 20 -28.43 30.83 -1.05
N THR A 21 -29.66 30.37 -1.18
CA THR A 21 -30.81 31.16 -1.59
C THR A 21 -31.10 32.06 -0.39
N VAL A 22 -30.45 33.22 -0.37
CA VAL A 22 -30.83 34.31 0.51
C VAL A 22 -32.23 34.76 0.06
N PRO A 23 -33.28 34.62 0.88
CA PRO A 23 -34.58 35.17 0.51
C PRO A 23 -34.48 36.70 0.62
N THR A 24 -34.51 37.39 -0.53
CA THR A 24 -34.70 38.84 -0.61
C THR A 24 -36.07 39.22 -0.01
N PRO A 25 -36.14 40.05 1.03
CA PRO A 25 -37.41 40.66 1.43
C PRO A 25 -37.68 41.87 0.53
N LEU A 26 -38.82 41.85 -0.14
CA LEU A 26 -39.41 43.02 -0.80
C LEU A 26 -39.83 44.03 0.27
N LEU A 27 -39.06 45.11 0.42
CA LEU A 27 -39.51 46.33 1.08
C LEU A 27 -39.18 47.54 0.22
N SER A 28 -40.23 48.12 -0.34
CA SER A 28 -40.28 49.39 -1.07
C SER A 28 -40.32 50.56 -0.08
N PHE A 29 -39.44 51.56 -0.23
CA PHE A 29 -39.64 52.99 0.15
C PHE A 29 -38.44 53.83 -0.38
N PRO A 30 -38.52 55.18 -0.50
CA PRO A 30 -38.17 55.90 -1.72
C PRO A 30 -36.86 56.70 -1.64
N ARG A 31 -36.43 57.18 -2.82
CA ARG A 31 -35.26 58.03 -3.14
C ARG A 31 -34.92 59.11 -2.08
N ARG A 32 -33.62 59.19 -1.75
CA ARG A 32 -32.92 60.44 -1.41
C ARG A 32 -31.67 60.60 -2.28
N LEU A 33 -31.41 61.84 -2.67
CA LEU A 33 -30.37 62.32 -3.59
C LEU A 33 -29.07 62.72 -2.86
N SER A 34 -27.93 62.32 -3.44
CA SER A 34 -26.59 62.99 -3.54
C SER A 34 -25.75 63.21 -2.26
N PRO A 35 -24.38 63.31 -2.28
CA PRO A 35 -23.52 63.94 -3.32
C PRO A 35 -22.15 63.21 -3.60
N PRO A 36 -21.18 63.78 -4.38
CA PRO A 36 -20.17 63.03 -5.15
C PRO A 36 -18.79 62.83 -4.46
N CYS A 37 -17.96 61.98 -5.08
CA CYS A 37 -16.54 61.69 -4.75
C CYS A 37 -15.61 62.91 -4.71
N PRO A 38 -14.44 62.77 -4.04
CA PRO A 38 -13.19 63.42 -4.43
C PRO A 38 -12.06 62.41 -4.77
N PRO A 39 -10.93 62.86 -5.36
CA PRO A 39 -10.15 62.08 -6.33
C PRO A 39 -8.82 61.47 -5.83
N SER A 40 -8.26 60.64 -6.72
CA SER A 40 -6.93 60.03 -6.84
C SER A 40 -5.72 60.65 -6.10
N LEU A 41 -4.84 59.79 -5.58
CA LEU A 41 -3.41 60.04 -5.44
C LEU A 41 -2.59 58.73 -5.61
N GLN A 42 -1.63 58.75 -6.53
CA GLN A 42 -0.58 57.77 -6.79
C GLN A 42 0.72 58.58 -7.07
N PRO A 43 1.92 57.98 -7.14
CA PRO A 43 2.74 57.30 -6.14
C PRO A 43 4.02 58.15 -5.83
N PRO A 44 5.09 57.63 -5.17
CA PRO A 44 6.22 57.09 -5.96
C PRO A 44 7.11 56.00 -5.29
N HIS A 45 7.76 55.17 -6.13
CA HIS A 45 9.08 54.51 -5.89
C HIS A 45 10.21 55.46 -6.39
N PRO A 46 11.54 55.19 -6.37
CA PRO A 46 12.34 54.04 -5.89
C PRO A 46 13.66 54.43 -5.13
N SER A 47 14.50 53.42 -4.86
CA SER A 47 16.00 53.41 -4.99
C SER A 47 16.86 53.40 -3.71
N LEU A 48 17.67 52.32 -3.57
CA LEU A 48 19.15 52.23 -3.57
C LEU A 48 19.60 51.01 -2.71
N VAL A 49 20.25 49.96 -3.24
CA VAL A 49 21.70 49.84 -3.65
C VAL A 49 22.59 49.66 -2.39
N LEU A 50 23.58 48.76 -2.22
CA LEU A 50 24.60 48.16 -3.10
C LEU A 50 25.29 46.94 -2.40
N LEU A 51 25.72 45.95 -3.21
CA LEU A 51 26.97 45.13 -3.19
C LEU A 51 27.73 44.78 -1.88
N CYS A 52 28.14 43.50 -1.75
CA CYS A 52 29.55 43.10 -1.96
C CYS A 52 29.72 41.58 -2.18
N GLN A 53 30.49 41.24 -3.22
CA GLN A 53 30.90 39.90 -3.64
C GLN A 53 32.23 39.44 -3.02
N SER A 54 32.56 38.18 -3.30
CA SER A 54 33.89 37.53 -3.43
C SER A 54 34.21 36.52 -2.31
N ARG A 55 34.79 35.33 -2.54
CA ARG A 55 35.37 34.63 -3.71
C ARG A 55 35.57 33.15 -3.29
N LEU A 56 35.41 32.22 -4.23
CA LEU A 56 35.96 30.85 -4.22
C LEU A 56 37.49 30.90 -4.49
N PRO A 57 38.34 29.85 -4.23
CA PRO A 57 38.14 28.45 -4.69
C PRO A 57 38.72 27.28 -3.84
N SER A 58 38.36 26.06 -4.25
CA SER A 58 38.97 24.74 -3.93
C SER A 58 40.08 24.41 -4.98
N PRO A 59 40.84 23.27 -5.00
CA PRO A 59 41.03 22.13 -4.07
C PRO A 59 42.52 21.80 -3.77
N TYR A 60 42.83 20.88 -2.85
CA TYR A 60 44.09 20.12 -2.90
C TYR A 60 43.95 18.68 -2.40
N PHE A 61 44.44 17.77 -3.24
CA PHE A 61 44.63 16.34 -3.05
C PHE A 61 45.99 16.12 -2.36
N ARG A 62 46.12 15.19 -1.39
CA ARG A 62 47.43 14.54 -1.13
C ARG A 62 47.29 13.16 -0.48
N SER A 63 47.89 12.20 -1.18
CA SER A 63 48.25 10.84 -0.77
C SER A 63 49.55 10.85 0.04
N SER A 64 49.74 9.90 0.97
CA SER A 64 51.02 9.19 1.17
C SER A 64 50.88 7.97 2.08
N LYS A 65 51.48 6.87 1.63
CA LYS A 65 51.86 5.64 2.37
C LYS A 65 53.20 5.84 3.12
N HIS A 66 53.61 4.78 3.84
CA HIS A 66 54.93 4.45 4.44
C HIS A 66 55.17 4.97 5.89
N ASP A 67 55.78 4.26 6.85
CA ASP A 67 56.45 2.95 6.92
C ASP A 67 56.68 2.53 8.41
N ASN A 68 56.79 1.21 8.63
CA ASN A 68 57.63 0.42 9.56
C ASN A 68 58.24 1.01 10.86
N PHE A 69 58.20 0.23 11.96
CA PHE A 69 59.33 -0.57 12.53
C PHE A 69 59.46 -0.57 14.09
N ILE A 70 59.85 -1.77 14.60
CA ILE A 70 60.50 -2.19 15.88
C ILE A 70 59.70 -2.48 17.17
N ALA A 71 59.45 -3.78 17.37
CA ALA A 71 59.99 -4.73 18.37
C ALA A 71 60.08 -4.41 19.88
N GLY A 72 59.69 -5.43 20.68
CA GLY A 72 60.51 -5.98 21.77
C GLY A 72 59.87 -6.09 23.16
N ASN A 73 59.44 -7.31 23.56
CA ASN A 73 59.96 -8.04 24.74
C ASN A 73 59.12 -9.29 25.12
N VAL A 74 59.67 -10.46 24.79
CA VAL A 74 59.95 -11.69 25.61
C VAL A 74 59.73 -11.51 27.12
N ALA A 75 59.27 -12.44 27.97
CA ALA A 75 58.68 -13.78 27.93
C ALA A 75 58.28 -14.12 29.38
N SER A 76 57.41 -15.11 29.61
CA SER A 76 57.41 -15.98 30.81
C SER A 76 56.55 -17.21 30.52
N ASP A 77 57.20 -18.37 30.53
CA ASP A 77 56.60 -19.70 30.47
C ASP A 77 55.71 -19.96 31.70
N ASP A 78 54.54 -20.56 31.48
CA ASP A 78 53.96 -21.49 32.45
C ASP A 78 53.35 -22.67 31.69
N GLN A 79 53.97 -23.84 31.89
CA GLN A 79 53.53 -25.12 31.38
C GLN A 79 52.40 -25.66 32.26
N ILE A 80 51.18 -25.77 31.72
CA ILE A 80 50.14 -26.67 32.24
C ILE A 80 49.72 -27.60 31.10
N GLN A 81 50.16 -28.86 31.21
CA GLN A 81 49.60 -29.98 30.45
C GLN A 81 48.22 -30.33 31.00
N GLY A 82 47.20 -30.40 30.13
CA GLY A 82 45.90 -30.96 30.48
C GLY A 82 44.86 -30.81 29.36
N ASP A 83 44.53 -31.94 28.72
CA ASP A 83 43.36 -32.20 27.87
C ASP A 83 43.25 -31.39 26.55
N GLY A 84 43.66 -32.06 25.45
CA GLY A 84 43.47 -31.61 24.07
C GLY A 84 42.04 -31.85 23.55
N SER A 85 41.05 -31.26 24.20
CA SER A 85 39.71 -31.10 23.63
C SER A 85 39.44 -29.60 23.42
N SER A 86 39.68 -29.13 22.19
CA SER A 86 39.18 -27.83 21.74
C SER A 86 37.69 -27.74 22.05
N PRO A 87 37.18 -26.66 22.67
CA PRO A 87 35.75 -26.48 22.82
C PRO A 87 35.17 -26.46 21.40
N GLN A 88 34.48 -27.54 21.02
CA GLN A 88 33.69 -27.50 19.81
C GLN A 88 32.71 -26.32 19.97
N PRO A 89 32.56 -25.45 18.95
CA PRO A 89 31.49 -24.47 18.99
C PRO A 89 30.18 -25.24 19.25
N PRO A 90 29.30 -24.73 20.13
CA PRO A 90 28.07 -25.42 20.47
C PRO A 90 27.36 -25.81 19.17
N VAL A 91 27.12 -27.11 19.01
CA VAL A 91 26.31 -27.65 17.92
C VAL A 91 24.98 -26.90 17.97
N PRO A 92 24.58 -26.17 16.91
CA PRO A 92 23.30 -25.49 16.90
C PRO A 92 22.22 -26.52 17.19
N ASP A 93 21.45 -26.30 18.26
CA ASP A 93 20.28 -27.10 18.61
C ASP A 93 19.40 -27.21 17.35
N PRO A 94 19.16 -28.41 16.78
CA PRO A 94 18.37 -28.59 15.59
C PRO A 94 16.90 -28.48 15.96
N LYS A 95 16.49 -27.37 16.58
CA LYS A 95 15.11 -26.96 16.59
C LYS A 95 14.76 -26.78 15.13
N GLN A 96 13.92 -27.68 14.65
CA GLN A 96 13.22 -27.57 13.39
C GLN A 96 12.32 -26.34 13.50
N GLU A 97 12.92 -25.16 13.35
CA GLU A 97 12.24 -23.88 13.41
C GLU A 97 11.42 -23.79 12.13
N TRP A 98 10.11 -24.00 12.28
CA TRP A 98 9.15 -23.86 11.21
C TRP A 98 9.28 -22.44 10.67
N PRO A 99 9.58 -22.23 9.37
CA PRO A 99 9.81 -20.89 8.82
C PRO A 99 8.67 -19.91 9.13
N ILE A 100 7.44 -20.45 9.26
CA ILE A 100 6.24 -19.70 9.59
C ILE A 100 6.25 -19.04 10.99
N LEU A 101 7.06 -19.54 11.93
CA LEU A 101 7.15 -19.04 13.31
C LEU A 101 8.36 -18.13 13.54
N GLU A 102 9.34 -18.17 12.64
CA GLU A 102 10.54 -17.33 12.72
C GLU A 102 10.13 -15.83 12.68
N GLN A 103 10.80 -14.98 13.46
CA GLN A 103 10.50 -13.55 13.53
C GLN A 103 11.43 -12.75 12.62
N TRP A 104 11.05 -11.51 12.29
CA TRP A 104 11.95 -10.60 11.58
C TRP A 104 12.84 -9.85 12.56
N ASN A 105 14.13 -9.68 12.20
CA ASN A 105 15.03 -8.81 12.95
C ASN A 105 14.77 -7.35 12.57
N VAL A 106 13.79 -6.74 13.23
CA VAL A 106 13.28 -5.39 12.91
C VAL A 106 14.20 -4.31 13.52
N PRO A 107 14.87 -3.47 12.71
CA PRO A 107 15.81 -2.46 13.21
C PRO A 107 15.14 -1.18 13.74
N TRP A 108 13.85 -0.98 13.48
CA TRP A 108 13.10 0.20 13.91
C TRP A 108 12.19 -0.07 15.11
N ASP A 109 11.68 1.01 15.71
CA ASP A 109 10.78 1.01 16.86
C ASP A 109 9.30 1.16 16.45
N GLY A 110 8.40 1.13 17.43
CA GLY A 110 6.96 1.23 17.19
C GLY A 110 6.55 2.58 16.63
N THR A 111 7.26 3.65 17.00
CA THR A 111 7.07 4.99 16.46
C THR A 111 7.27 5.00 14.95
N THR A 112 8.32 4.33 14.46
CA THR A 112 8.60 4.23 13.02
C THR A 112 7.52 3.44 12.29
N THR A 113 7.04 2.35 12.90
CA THR A 113 5.94 1.56 12.35
C THR A 113 4.67 2.41 12.23
N LEU A 114 4.31 3.13 13.29
CA LEU A 114 3.15 4.01 13.30
C LEU A 114 3.28 5.14 12.27
N VAL A 115 4.42 5.84 12.25
CA VAL A 115 4.70 6.91 11.28
C VAL A 115 4.67 6.37 9.85
N GLY A 116 5.19 5.17 9.60
CA GLY A 116 5.13 4.53 8.29
C GLY A 116 3.68 4.26 7.84
N MET A 117 2.86 3.67 8.71
CA MET A 117 1.46 3.39 8.40
C MET A 117 0.64 4.67 8.20
N LEU A 118 0.85 5.68 9.05
CA LEU A 118 0.18 6.98 8.90
C LEU A 118 0.65 7.73 7.65
N SER A 119 1.94 7.65 7.31
CA SER A 119 2.49 8.27 6.09
C SER A 119 1.93 7.60 4.84
N TRP A 120 1.84 6.27 4.82
CA TRP A 120 1.17 5.54 3.74
C TRP A 120 -0.30 5.94 3.62
N LEU A 121 -1.06 5.89 4.72
CA LEU A 121 -2.48 6.22 4.71
C LEU A 121 -2.72 7.66 4.25
N PHE A 122 -1.97 8.63 4.79
CA PHE A 122 -2.07 10.02 4.39
C PHE A 122 -1.70 10.23 2.92
N SER A 123 -0.62 9.59 2.45
CA SER A 123 -0.22 9.64 1.05
C SER A 123 -1.30 9.06 0.13
N PHE A 124 -1.88 7.92 0.49
CA PHE A 124 -2.94 7.27 -0.27
C PHE A 124 -4.17 8.19 -0.38
N LEU A 125 -4.65 8.72 0.75
CA LEU A 125 -5.81 9.62 0.77
C LEU A 125 -5.55 10.92 0.01
N LEU A 126 -4.38 11.55 0.22
CA LEU A 126 -4.04 12.81 -0.44
C LEU A 126 -3.87 12.63 -1.95
N THR A 127 -3.21 11.56 -2.39
CA THR A 127 -3.04 11.27 -3.82
C THR A 127 -4.39 11.01 -4.47
N GLY A 128 -5.25 10.19 -3.88
CA GLY A 128 -6.56 9.93 -4.47
C GLY A 128 -7.42 11.19 -4.55
N LEU A 129 -7.42 12.03 -3.51
CA LEU A 129 -8.10 13.34 -3.54
C LEU A 129 -7.52 14.27 -4.61
N ALA A 130 -6.19 14.37 -4.72
CA ALA A 130 -5.53 15.23 -5.69
C ALA A 130 -5.84 14.81 -7.13
N VAL A 131 -5.85 13.51 -7.43
CA VAL A 131 -6.21 12.99 -8.75
C VAL A 131 -7.69 13.28 -9.05
N SER A 132 -8.59 13.04 -8.10
CA SER A 132 -10.03 13.33 -8.27
C SER A 132 -10.30 14.82 -8.50
N VAL A 133 -9.67 15.71 -7.72
CA VAL A 133 -9.81 17.16 -7.87
C VAL A 133 -9.21 17.64 -9.20
N GLY A 134 -8.03 17.16 -9.56
CA GLY A 134 -7.39 17.49 -10.84
C GLY A 134 -8.25 17.06 -12.03
N ALA A 135 -8.82 15.85 -11.98
CA ALA A 135 -9.73 15.37 -13.01
C ALA A 135 -11.00 16.22 -13.11
N ALA A 136 -11.57 16.64 -11.97
CA ALA A 136 -12.74 17.53 -11.96
C ALA A 136 -12.43 18.89 -12.58
N GLN A 137 -11.27 19.48 -12.28
CA GLN A 137 -10.84 20.76 -12.86
C GLN A 137 -10.61 20.70 -14.38
N LEU A 138 -10.19 19.54 -14.88
CA LEU A 138 -10.01 19.28 -16.31
C LEU A 138 -11.32 18.87 -17.02
N GLY A 139 -12.44 18.78 -16.31
CA GLY A 139 -13.73 18.33 -16.86
C GLY A 139 -13.84 16.82 -17.08
N ILE A 140 -12.84 16.04 -16.64
CA ILE A 140 -12.71 14.58 -16.80
C ILE A 140 -13.46 13.82 -15.69
N GLY A 141 -13.82 14.49 -14.57
CA GLY A 141 -14.36 13.85 -13.38
C GLY A 141 -15.82 13.36 -13.42
N ARG A 142 -16.55 13.54 -14.53
CA ARG A 142 -17.97 13.14 -14.62
C ARG A 142 -18.11 11.81 -15.36
N ARG A 143 -18.54 10.79 -14.63
CA ARG A 143 -18.80 9.43 -15.13
C ARG A 143 -19.78 9.35 -16.30
N GLU A 144 -20.67 10.33 -16.40
CA GLU A 144 -21.67 10.46 -17.46
C GLU A 144 -21.05 10.93 -18.78
N VAL A 145 -19.83 11.47 -18.75
CA VAL A 145 -19.12 12.03 -19.91
C VAL A 145 -18.05 11.08 -20.43
N LEU A 146 -17.44 10.27 -19.56
CA LEU A 146 -16.40 9.32 -19.94
C LEU A 146 -16.97 7.99 -20.45
N ASP A 147 -16.46 7.53 -21.58
CA ASP A 147 -16.72 6.16 -22.03
C ASP A 147 -16.07 5.13 -21.08
N LEU A 148 -16.51 3.88 -21.13
CA LEU A 148 -16.06 2.80 -20.24
C LEU A 148 -14.54 2.58 -20.32
N ASP A 149 -13.93 2.76 -21.48
CA ASP A 149 -12.48 2.66 -21.69
C ASP A 149 -11.72 3.80 -21.01
N GLU A 150 -12.26 5.02 -21.08
CA GLU A 150 -11.68 6.18 -20.40
C GLU A 150 -11.82 6.04 -18.88
N GLN A 151 -12.96 5.52 -18.39
CA GLN A 151 -13.14 5.22 -16.97
C GLN A 151 -12.13 4.18 -16.49
N ALA A 152 -11.90 3.11 -17.25
CA ALA A 152 -10.93 2.08 -16.90
C ALA A 152 -9.49 2.63 -16.87
N THR A 153 -9.14 3.45 -17.88
CA THR A 153 -7.84 4.10 -17.97
C THR A 153 -7.62 5.08 -16.80
N PHE A 154 -8.66 5.81 -16.42
CA PHE A 154 -8.61 6.71 -15.28
C PHE A 154 -8.38 5.96 -13.96
N ILE A 155 -9.08 4.83 -13.73
CA ILE A 155 -8.84 3.96 -12.56
C ILE A 155 -7.39 3.45 -12.56
N LEU A 156 -6.85 3.07 -13.73
CA LEU A 156 -5.46 2.63 -13.86
C LEU A 156 -4.46 3.73 -13.46
N ILE A 157 -4.63 4.95 -13.98
CA ILE A 157 -3.74 6.08 -13.66
C ILE A 157 -3.83 6.43 -12.17
N HIS A 158 -5.05 6.45 -11.63
CA HIS A 158 -5.30 6.73 -10.22
C HIS A 158 -4.61 5.70 -9.30
N GLN A 159 -4.81 4.41 -9.58
CA GLN A 159 -4.15 3.33 -8.84
C GLN A 159 -2.62 3.41 -8.97
N LEU A 160 -2.09 3.69 -10.15
CA LEU A 160 -0.64 3.84 -10.36
C LEU A 160 -0.08 4.96 -9.49
N ALA A 161 -0.75 6.12 -9.45
CA ALA A 161 -0.35 7.25 -8.63
C ALA A 161 -0.36 6.88 -7.13
N GLU A 162 -1.42 6.23 -6.64
CA GLU A 162 -1.52 5.76 -5.25
C GLU A 162 -0.42 4.74 -4.91
N THR A 163 -0.11 3.81 -5.82
CA THR A 163 0.97 2.83 -5.64
C THR A 163 2.32 3.51 -5.54
N ILE A 164 2.66 4.44 -6.45
CA ILE A 164 3.92 5.18 -6.41
C ILE A 164 4.04 5.99 -5.12
N ALA A 165 3.00 6.74 -4.77
CA ALA A 165 3.01 7.63 -3.61
C ALA A 165 3.09 6.83 -2.30
N GLY A 166 2.29 5.76 -2.16
CA GLY A 166 2.29 4.90 -0.98
C GLY A 166 3.61 4.18 -0.76
N LEU A 167 4.19 3.58 -1.80
CA LEU A 167 5.50 2.94 -1.71
C LEU A 167 6.63 3.95 -1.47
N GLY A 168 6.52 5.15 -2.06
CA GLY A 168 7.41 6.28 -1.81
C GLY A 168 7.38 6.74 -0.35
N ALA A 169 6.20 6.82 0.26
CA ALA A 169 6.03 7.21 1.66
C ALA A 169 6.70 6.22 2.61
N ILE A 170 6.48 4.91 2.43
CA ILE A 170 7.17 3.87 3.21
C ILE A 170 8.69 3.94 3.01
N SER A 171 9.13 4.07 1.76
CA SER A 171 10.56 4.17 1.41
C SER A 171 11.24 5.38 2.05
N LEU A 172 10.53 6.52 2.13
CA LEU A 172 11.03 7.74 2.75
C LEU A 172 11.19 7.58 4.27
N VAL A 173 10.22 6.94 4.94
CA VAL A 173 10.31 6.64 6.38
C VAL A 173 11.46 5.69 6.68
N LEU A 174 11.66 4.69 5.83
CA LEU A 174 12.70 3.66 6.00
C LEU A 174 14.09 4.08 5.52
N ARG A 175 14.25 5.24 4.88
CA ARG A 175 15.53 5.68 4.28
C ARG A 175 16.71 5.67 5.26
N ARG A 176 16.45 5.98 6.53
CA ARG A 176 17.46 6.05 7.60
C ARG A 176 17.95 4.70 8.10
N TYR A 177 17.28 3.61 7.71
CA TYR A 177 17.61 2.24 8.09
C TYR A 177 18.31 1.47 6.96
N LYS A 178 18.65 2.13 5.84
CA LYS A 178 19.35 1.47 4.74
C LYS A 178 20.83 1.26 5.09
N PRO A 179 21.44 0.11 4.73
CA PRO A 179 20.81 -1.03 4.04
C PRO A 179 19.89 -1.83 4.96
N LEU A 180 18.73 -2.24 4.43
CA LEU A 180 17.76 -3.05 5.17
C LEU A 180 18.26 -4.50 5.29
N PRO A 181 17.89 -5.24 6.36
CA PRO A 181 18.20 -6.66 6.46
C PRO A 181 17.64 -7.45 5.26
N PRO A 182 18.33 -8.47 4.73
CA PRO A 182 17.98 -9.14 3.46
C PRO A 182 16.58 -9.79 3.42
N GLN A 183 16.00 -10.07 4.59
CA GLN A 183 14.68 -10.66 4.77
C GLN A 183 13.52 -9.67 4.59
N PHE A 184 13.78 -8.36 4.55
CA PHE A 184 12.76 -7.35 4.29
C PHE A 184 12.61 -7.09 2.79
N PHE A 185 11.37 -6.97 2.34
CA PHE A 185 11.04 -6.65 0.94
C PHE A 185 11.76 -7.56 -0.07
N SER A 186 11.88 -8.85 0.25
CA SER A 186 12.50 -9.85 -0.62
C SER A 186 11.56 -10.22 -1.76
N TYR A 187 12.05 -10.13 -2.99
CA TYR A 187 11.35 -10.52 -4.24
C TYR A 187 12.08 -11.70 -4.91
N GLY A 188 12.32 -12.76 -4.15
CA GLY A 188 13.02 -13.95 -4.64
C GLY A 188 12.13 -14.79 -5.56
N PHE A 189 12.63 -15.10 -6.76
CA PHE A 189 11.99 -16.00 -7.74
C PHE A 189 12.63 -17.40 -7.80
N SER A 190 13.66 -17.64 -6.99
CA SER A 190 14.45 -18.88 -6.99
C SER A 190 13.64 -20.07 -6.45
N ASN A 191 13.90 -21.26 -6.99
CA ASN A 191 13.36 -22.54 -6.54
C ASN A 191 11.82 -22.57 -6.41
N PRO A 192 11.06 -22.34 -7.50
CA PRO A 192 9.60 -22.14 -7.47
C PRO A 192 8.79 -23.27 -6.82
N PHE A 193 9.27 -24.51 -6.89
CA PHE A 193 8.57 -25.71 -6.39
C PHE A 193 9.25 -26.35 -5.17
N ASP A 194 10.19 -25.65 -4.52
CA ASP A 194 10.82 -26.16 -3.30
C ASP A 194 9.79 -26.42 -2.20
N LEU A 195 9.90 -27.55 -1.51
CA LEU A 195 8.93 -27.98 -0.50
C LEU A 195 8.95 -27.12 0.77
N ARG A 196 10.05 -26.39 1.02
CA ARG A 196 10.16 -25.53 2.21
C ARG A 196 9.74 -24.09 1.90
N ARG A 197 10.13 -23.54 0.74
CA ARG A 197 9.96 -22.10 0.44
C ARG A 197 9.52 -21.79 -1.00
N GLY A 198 9.12 -22.80 -1.78
CA GLY A 198 8.77 -22.62 -3.20
C GLY A 198 7.55 -21.72 -3.41
N TRP A 199 7.77 -20.56 -4.01
CA TRP A 199 6.73 -19.53 -4.16
C TRP A 199 5.57 -19.96 -5.07
N VAL A 200 5.80 -20.82 -6.07
CA VAL A 200 4.72 -21.37 -6.92
C VAL A 200 3.94 -22.44 -6.17
N LEU A 201 4.65 -23.34 -5.47
CA LEU A 201 4.01 -24.38 -4.65
C LEU A 201 3.08 -23.75 -3.60
N TYR A 202 3.61 -22.84 -2.79
CA TYR A 202 2.83 -22.15 -1.76
C TYR A 202 1.83 -21.15 -2.35
N GLY A 203 2.06 -20.61 -3.53
CA GLY A 203 1.07 -19.83 -4.27
C GLY A 203 -0.15 -20.67 -4.65
N GLY A 204 0.06 -21.85 -5.23
CA GLY A 204 -1.01 -22.78 -5.59
C GLY A 204 -1.78 -23.30 -4.38
N LEU A 205 -1.07 -23.76 -3.34
CA LEU A 205 -1.68 -24.17 -2.07
C LEU A 205 -2.42 -23.00 -1.41
N GLY A 206 -1.85 -21.81 -1.47
CA GLY A 206 -2.42 -20.58 -0.93
C GLY A 206 -3.74 -20.21 -1.61
N ILE A 207 -3.90 -20.41 -2.92
CA ILE A 207 -5.17 -20.18 -3.60
C ILE A 207 -6.26 -21.16 -3.15
N VAL A 208 -5.93 -22.44 -3.03
CA VAL A 208 -6.88 -23.44 -2.51
C VAL A 208 -7.29 -23.09 -1.06
N ALA A 209 -6.32 -22.72 -0.23
CA ALA A 209 -6.57 -22.30 1.15
C ALA A 209 -7.38 -20.99 1.23
N ALA A 210 -7.11 -20.01 0.36
CA ALA A 210 -7.85 -18.76 0.27
C ALA A 210 -9.32 -19.01 -0.07
N THR A 211 -9.60 -19.82 -1.10
CA THR A 211 -10.97 -20.19 -1.47
C THR A 211 -11.68 -20.89 -0.33
N ALA A 212 -11.06 -21.92 0.27
CA ALA A 212 -11.65 -22.65 1.38
C ALA A 212 -11.94 -21.76 2.60
N SER A 213 -11.01 -20.87 2.96
CA SER A 213 -11.14 -19.99 4.12
C SER A 213 -12.16 -18.86 3.91
N VAL A 214 -12.25 -18.28 2.70
CA VAL A 214 -13.27 -17.28 2.37
C VAL A 214 -14.67 -17.91 2.33
N VAL A 215 -14.80 -19.12 1.78
CA VAL A 215 -16.06 -19.87 1.83
C VAL A 215 -16.45 -20.19 3.27
N ALA A 216 -15.50 -20.68 4.08
CA ALA A 216 -15.75 -20.98 5.50
C ALA A 216 -16.14 -19.72 6.30
N ALA A 217 -15.49 -18.57 6.05
CA ALA A 217 -15.85 -17.31 6.67
C ALA A 217 -17.28 -16.89 6.27
N SER A 218 -17.63 -17.03 5.00
CA SER A 218 -18.96 -16.70 4.49
C SER A 218 -20.05 -17.61 5.08
N THR A 219 -19.81 -18.92 5.15
CA THR A 219 -20.76 -19.86 5.76
C THR A 219 -20.90 -19.64 7.26
N LEU A 220 -19.81 -19.30 7.96
CA LEU A 220 -19.85 -18.95 9.37
C LEU A 220 -20.73 -17.70 9.61
N VAL A 221 -20.55 -16.65 8.80
CA VAL A 221 -21.39 -15.44 8.88
C VAL A 221 -22.87 -15.78 8.67
N VAL A 222 -23.21 -16.58 7.66
CA VAL A 222 -24.59 -17.02 7.40
C VAL A 222 -25.15 -17.82 8.57
N ASN A 223 -24.38 -18.76 9.13
CA ASN A 223 -24.82 -19.57 10.25
C ASN A 223 -25.04 -18.75 11.54
N LEU A 224 -24.26 -17.69 11.75
CA LEU A 224 -24.37 -16.83 12.94
C LEU A 224 -25.46 -15.77 12.81
N THR A 225 -25.66 -15.22 11.61
CA THR A 225 -26.56 -14.07 11.38
C THR A 225 -27.89 -14.46 10.72
N GLY A 226 -27.98 -15.66 10.15
CA GLY A 226 -29.13 -16.12 9.38
C GLY A 226 -29.28 -15.44 8.02
N GLN A 227 -28.33 -14.59 7.61
CA GLN A 227 -28.36 -13.83 6.37
C GLN A 227 -26.97 -13.86 5.69
N PRO A 228 -26.90 -13.81 4.35
CA PRO A 228 -25.64 -13.52 3.70
C PRO A 228 -25.13 -12.12 4.13
N PRO A 229 -23.81 -11.90 4.14
CA PRO A 229 -23.27 -10.58 4.40
C PRO A 229 -23.87 -9.57 3.41
N PRO A 230 -24.32 -8.40 3.89
CA PRO A 230 -24.92 -7.40 3.03
C PRO A 230 -23.90 -6.95 1.98
N ARG A 231 -24.28 -7.06 0.71
CA ARG A 231 -23.53 -6.47 -0.41
C ARG A 231 -23.96 -5.03 -0.55
N GLU A 232 -23.10 -4.11 -0.16
CA GLU A 232 -23.42 -2.68 -0.18
C GLU A 232 -23.17 -2.09 -1.57
N GLU A 233 -23.83 -0.98 -1.93
CA GLU A 233 -23.48 -0.21 -3.13
C GLU A 233 -21.99 0.25 -3.13
N ALA A 234 -21.36 0.25 -1.96
CA ALA A 234 -19.95 0.53 -1.77
C ALA A 234 -19.02 -0.61 -2.24
N ASP A 235 -19.57 -1.80 -2.56
CA ASP A 235 -18.78 -2.95 -3.01
C ASP A 235 -18.02 -2.60 -4.29
N ALA A 236 -16.69 -2.67 -4.20
CA ALA A 236 -15.80 -2.35 -5.31
C ALA A 236 -16.13 -3.18 -6.56
N LEU A 237 -16.56 -4.43 -6.38
CA LEU A 237 -16.95 -5.30 -7.49
C LEU A 237 -18.18 -4.77 -8.24
N LEU A 238 -19.27 -4.44 -7.52
CA LEU A 238 -20.51 -3.90 -8.09
C LEU A 238 -20.24 -2.61 -8.87
N GLN A 239 -19.33 -1.80 -8.36
CA GLN A 239 -18.90 -0.54 -8.94
C GLN A 239 -18.09 -0.69 -10.24
N LEU A 240 -17.39 -1.81 -10.41
CA LEU A 240 -16.61 -2.14 -11.60
C LEU A 240 -17.42 -2.91 -12.66
N LEU A 241 -18.58 -3.48 -12.30
CA LEU A 241 -19.41 -4.30 -13.20
C LEU A 241 -19.63 -3.69 -14.60
N PRO A 242 -19.93 -2.39 -14.77
CA PRO A 242 -20.12 -1.82 -16.11
C PRO A 242 -18.88 -1.94 -16.99
N ILE A 243 -17.68 -1.86 -16.40
CA ILE A 243 -16.38 -1.81 -17.07
C ILE A 243 -15.86 -3.23 -17.38
N ILE A 244 -16.19 -4.22 -16.55
CA ILE A 244 -15.72 -5.60 -16.68
C ILE A 244 -16.18 -6.20 -18.02
N GLY A 245 -15.23 -6.61 -18.87
CA GLY A 245 -15.54 -7.20 -20.17
C GLY A 245 -16.20 -6.25 -21.17
N ALA A 246 -16.17 -4.93 -20.93
CA ALA A 246 -16.70 -3.94 -21.86
C ALA A 246 -15.86 -3.86 -23.15
N SER A 247 -14.53 -3.88 -23.01
CA SER A 247 -13.58 -3.92 -24.12
C SER A 247 -12.27 -4.61 -23.71
N PRO A 248 -11.36 -4.90 -24.67
CA PRO A 248 -10.00 -5.34 -24.34
C PRO A 248 -9.22 -4.32 -23.50
N THR A 249 -9.38 -3.02 -23.78
CA THR A 249 -8.70 -1.93 -23.05
C THR A 249 -9.18 -1.86 -21.61
N SER A 250 -10.50 -1.93 -21.41
CA SER A 250 -11.10 -1.88 -20.08
C SER A 250 -10.67 -3.10 -19.24
N THR A 251 -10.71 -4.28 -19.85
CA THR A 251 -10.33 -5.54 -19.21
C THR A 251 -8.84 -5.55 -18.85
N ALA A 252 -7.97 -5.14 -19.76
CA ALA A 252 -6.54 -5.04 -19.49
C ALA A 252 -6.23 -4.06 -18.36
N SER A 253 -6.88 -2.89 -18.37
CA SER A 253 -6.72 -1.87 -17.31
C SER A 253 -7.12 -2.42 -15.94
N LEU A 254 -8.28 -3.09 -15.85
CA LEU A 254 -8.73 -3.71 -14.60
C LEU A 254 -7.78 -4.80 -14.12
N ILE A 255 -7.31 -5.70 -15.00
CA ILE A 255 -6.36 -6.76 -14.64
C ILE A 255 -5.04 -6.17 -14.13
N ILE A 256 -4.53 -5.09 -14.74
CA ILE A 256 -3.30 -4.42 -14.26
C ILE A 256 -3.52 -3.80 -12.87
N VAL A 257 -4.65 -3.12 -12.69
CA VAL A 257 -5.03 -2.50 -11.40
C VAL A 257 -5.13 -3.55 -10.31
N THR A 258 -6.00 -4.55 -10.50
CA THR A 258 -6.37 -5.50 -9.45
C THR A 258 -5.37 -6.64 -9.31
N GLY A 259 -4.66 -6.98 -10.38
CA GLY A 259 -3.72 -8.09 -10.46
C GLY A 259 -2.25 -7.71 -10.29
N VAL A 260 -1.88 -6.44 -10.44
CA VAL A 260 -0.47 -6.02 -10.33
C VAL A 260 -0.31 -4.87 -9.35
N LEU A 261 -0.93 -3.73 -9.61
CA LEU A 261 -0.66 -2.49 -8.85
C LEU A 261 -1.18 -2.56 -7.42
N ALA A 262 -2.40 -3.08 -7.22
CA ALA A 262 -2.97 -3.27 -5.89
C ALA A 262 -2.20 -4.33 -5.08
N PRO A 263 -1.97 -5.57 -5.56
CA PRO A 263 -1.15 -6.55 -4.84
C PRO A 263 0.27 -6.03 -4.53
N LEU A 264 0.90 -5.30 -5.47
CA LEU A 264 2.22 -4.71 -5.24
C LEU A 264 2.21 -3.74 -4.07
N LEU A 265 1.26 -2.79 -4.04
CA LEU A 265 1.14 -1.82 -2.96
C LEU A 265 0.78 -2.52 -1.64
N GLU A 266 -0.30 -3.30 -1.66
CA GLU A 266 -0.93 -3.85 -0.47
C GLU A 266 -0.06 -4.91 0.20
N GLU A 267 0.53 -5.85 -0.55
CA GLU A 267 1.43 -6.83 0.06
C GLU A 267 2.72 -6.20 0.57
N THR A 268 3.24 -5.16 -0.10
CA THR A 268 4.43 -4.45 0.39
C THR A 268 4.15 -3.72 1.69
N VAL A 269 2.99 -3.08 1.83
CA VAL A 269 2.61 -2.33 3.04
C VAL A 269 2.20 -3.26 4.17
N PHE A 270 1.26 -4.16 3.94
CA PHE A 270 0.70 -5.00 5.00
C PHE A 270 1.64 -6.15 5.37
N ARG A 271 2.22 -6.86 4.40
CA ARG A 271 3.09 -8.01 4.68
C ARG A 271 4.53 -7.56 4.83
N GLY A 272 5.05 -6.82 3.86
CA GLY A 272 6.45 -6.38 3.84
C GLY A 272 6.83 -5.45 4.97
N PHE A 273 5.91 -4.56 5.38
CA PHE A 273 6.17 -3.54 6.41
C PHE A 273 5.41 -3.75 7.72
N LEU A 274 4.06 -3.76 7.73
CA LEU A 274 3.28 -3.81 8.98
C LEU A 274 3.47 -5.14 9.72
N MET A 275 3.18 -6.27 9.06
CA MET A 275 3.28 -7.60 9.64
C MET A 275 4.68 -7.89 10.17
N THR A 276 5.73 -7.64 9.36
CA THR A 276 7.12 -7.83 9.79
C THR A 276 7.51 -6.90 10.94
N SER A 277 7.05 -5.64 10.93
CA SER A 277 7.29 -4.72 12.05
C SER A 277 6.71 -5.25 13.36
N LEU A 278 5.48 -5.77 13.31
CA LEU A 278 4.78 -6.28 14.50
C LEU A 278 5.50 -7.47 15.14
N THR A 279 6.26 -8.28 14.38
CA THR A 279 7.00 -9.41 14.96
C THR A 279 8.09 -9.01 15.96
N LYS A 280 8.40 -7.71 16.08
CA LYS A 280 9.29 -7.19 17.14
C LYS A 280 8.67 -7.29 18.54
N TRP A 281 7.34 -7.23 18.64
CA TRP A 281 6.63 -7.17 19.93
C TRP A 281 5.71 -8.36 20.17
N VAL A 282 5.24 -9.02 19.12
CA VAL A 282 4.31 -10.15 19.21
C VAL A 282 4.80 -11.34 18.39
N SER A 283 4.25 -12.53 18.63
CA SER A 283 4.56 -13.71 17.83
C SER A 283 4.08 -13.57 16.38
N THR A 284 4.71 -14.31 15.46
CA THR A 284 4.37 -14.24 14.02
C THR A 284 2.89 -14.52 13.73
N PRO A 285 2.22 -15.51 14.36
CA PRO A 285 0.78 -15.71 14.16
C PRO A 285 -0.09 -14.51 14.60
N VAL A 286 0.28 -13.84 15.70
CA VAL A 286 -0.44 -12.65 16.16
C VAL A 286 -0.20 -11.47 15.22
N ALA A 287 1.03 -11.30 14.73
CA ALA A 287 1.35 -10.29 13.72
C ALA A 287 0.55 -10.49 12.41
N ILE A 288 0.39 -11.76 11.97
CA ILE A 288 -0.45 -12.12 10.81
C ILE A 288 -1.91 -11.71 11.06
N ALA A 289 -2.49 -12.09 12.21
CA ALA A 289 -3.88 -11.77 12.53
C ALA A 289 -4.12 -10.26 12.59
N VAL A 290 -3.26 -9.51 13.28
CA VAL A 290 -3.38 -8.04 13.37
C VAL A 290 -3.23 -7.38 12.00
N SER A 291 -2.25 -7.82 11.19
CA SER A 291 -2.08 -7.30 9.83
C SER A 291 -3.26 -7.64 8.91
N ALA A 292 -3.88 -8.82 9.06
CA ALA A 292 -5.05 -9.21 8.29
C ALA A 292 -6.28 -8.37 8.63
N CYS A 293 -6.49 -8.07 9.92
CA CYS A 293 -7.52 -7.14 10.37
C CYS A 293 -7.28 -5.71 9.85
N ALA A 294 -6.03 -5.24 9.86
CA ALA A 294 -5.69 -3.93 9.31
C ALA A 294 -5.93 -3.86 7.78
N PHE A 295 -5.56 -4.93 7.06
CA PHE A 295 -5.82 -5.08 5.63
C PHE A 295 -7.32 -5.03 5.31
N ALA A 296 -8.14 -5.80 6.04
CA ALA A 296 -9.59 -5.80 5.87
C ALA A 296 -10.22 -4.45 6.25
N GLY A 297 -9.79 -3.85 7.36
CA GLY A 297 -10.30 -2.55 7.81
C GLY A 297 -10.01 -1.42 6.82
N ALA A 298 -8.86 -1.47 6.15
CA ALA A 298 -8.50 -0.45 5.16
C ALA A 298 -9.38 -0.46 3.91
N HIS A 299 -10.10 -1.56 3.62
CA HIS A 299 -11.03 -1.67 2.49
C HIS A 299 -12.34 -0.91 2.70
N LEU A 300 -12.71 -0.57 3.94
CA LEU A 300 -13.93 0.16 4.29
C LEU A 300 -15.22 -0.51 3.76
N THR A 301 -15.23 -1.83 3.66
CA THR A 301 -16.39 -2.66 3.27
C THR A 301 -16.77 -3.60 4.43
N PRO A 302 -17.59 -3.15 5.40
CA PRO A 302 -17.90 -3.94 6.60
C PRO A 302 -18.49 -5.32 6.30
N GLY A 303 -19.29 -5.45 5.24
CA GLY A 303 -19.88 -6.73 4.79
C GLY A 303 -18.86 -7.76 4.32
N GLU A 304 -17.72 -7.32 3.79
CA GLU A 304 -16.63 -8.20 3.30
C GLU A 304 -15.53 -8.43 4.34
N PHE A 305 -15.60 -7.76 5.50
CA PHE A 305 -14.54 -7.77 6.49
C PHE A 305 -14.11 -9.19 6.93
N PRO A 306 -15.03 -10.13 7.28
CA PRO A 306 -14.64 -11.49 7.65
C PRO A 306 -13.88 -12.24 6.54
N GLN A 307 -14.30 -12.07 5.28
CA GLN A 307 -13.70 -12.69 4.12
C GLN A 307 -12.32 -12.10 3.83
N LEU A 308 -12.17 -10.77 3.94
CA LEU A 308 -10.89 -10.09 3.77
C LEU A 308 -9.90 -10.43 4.90
N VAL A 309 -10.37 -10.63 6.13
CA VAL A 309 -9.52 -11.16 7.22
C VAL A 309 -9.07 -12.58 6.90
N ALA A 310 -9.96 -13.46 6.44
CA ALA A 310 -9.62 -14.83 6.09
C ALA A 310 -8.57 -14.90 4.97
N LEU A 311 -8.79 -14.17 3.86
CA LEU A 311 -7.81 -14.01 2.79
C LEU A 311 -6.51 -13.43 3.34
N GLY A 312 -6.62 -12.42 4.21
CA GLY A 312 -5.49 -11.72 4.77
C GLY A 312 -4.57 -12.60 5.62
N ILE A 313 -5.15 -13.55 6.37
CA ILE A 313 -4.43 -14.58 7.13
C ILE A 313 -3.67 -15.50 6.17
N VAL A 314 -4.31 -16.00 5.12
CA VAL A 314 -3.66 -16.91 4.14
C VAL A 314 -2.45 -16.24 3.49
N LEU A 315 -2.58 -14.99 3.07
CA LEU A 315 -1.48 -14.20 2.50
C LEU A 315 -0.33 -14.03 3.52
N GLY A 316 -0.64 -13.74 4.78
CA GLY A 316 0.34 -13.62 5.85
C GLY A 316 1.08 -14.94 6.13
N LEU A 317 0.37 -16.06 6.18
CA LEU A 317 0.95 -17.40 6.36
C LEU A 317 1.86 -17.78 5.19
N ALA A 318 1.42 -17.51 3.95
CA ALA A 318 2.22 -17.75 2.75
C ALA A 318 3.52 -16.93 2.76
N TYR A 319 3.47 -15.67 3.18
CA TYR A 319 4.68 -14.85 3.31
C TYR A 319 5.59 -15.32 4.44
N ALA A 320 5.04 -15.66 5.61
CA ALA A 320 5.81 -16.17 6.74
C ALA A 320 6.55 -17.47 6.40
N GLN A 321 5.91 -18.35 5.63
CA GLN A 321 6.52 -19.60 5.20
C GLN A 321 7.59 -19.39 4.12
N THR A 322 7.31 -18.60 3.09
CA THR A 322 8.19 -18.49 1.90
C THR A 322 9.25 -17.41 1.99
N ARG A 323 9.06 -16.39 2.85
CA ARG A 323 9.96 -15.23 3.02
C ARG A 323 10.19 -14.42 1.74
N THR A 324 9.28 -14.50 0.78
CA THR A 324 9.27 -13.68 -0.44
C THR A 324 7.89 -13.08 -0.65
N LEU A 325 7.84 -11.79 -0.99
CA LEU A 325 6.59 -11.07 -1.25
C LEU A 325 5.91 -11.55 -2.54
N ILE A 326 6.65 -12.23 -3.42
CA ILE A 326 6.08 -12.79 -4.66
C ILE A 326 4.99 -13.82 -4.37
N THR A 327 5.12 -14.63 -3.32
CA THR A 327 4.11 -15.64 -2.98
C THR A 327 2.75 -15.04 -2.60
N PRO A 328 2.64 -14.14 -1.60
CA PRO A 328 1.35 -13.50 -1.31
C PRO A 328 0.88 -12.62 -2.48
N MET A 329 1.78 -11.95 -3.21
CA MET A 329 1.38 -11.19 -4.41
C MET A 329 0.74 -12.10 -5.45
N LEU A 330 1.31 -13.27 -5.74
CA LEU A 330 0.73 -14.25 -6.67
C LEU A 330 -0.67 -14.69 -6.23
N ILE A 331 -0.86 -15.04 -4.95
CA ILE A 331 -2.16 -15.45 -4.42
C ILE A 331 -3.17 -14.30 -4.55
N HIS A 332 -2.78 -13.10 -4.14
CA HIS A 332 -3.65 -11.92 -4.19
C HIS A 332 -4.00 -11.54 -5.64
N SER A 333 -3.03 -11.56 -6.55
CA SER A 333 -3.22 -11.32 -7.98
C SER A 333 -4.18 -12.33 -8.61
N LEU A 334 -4.02 -13.63 -8.31
CA LEU A 334 -4.89 -14.68 -8.83
C LEU A 334 -6.30 -14.59 -8.24
N TRP A 335 -6.43 -14.25 -6.96
CA TRP A 335 -7.73 -14.01 -6.34
C TRP A 335 -8.48 -12.87 -7.05
N ASN A 336 -7.84 -11.70 -7.15
CA ASN A 336 -8.47 -10.51 -7.72
C ASN A 336 -8.74 -10.65 -9.22
N SER A 337 -7.72 -10.99 -10.01
CA SER A 337 -7.86 -11.12 -11.45
C SER A 337 -8.72 -12.32 -11.84
N GLY A 338 -8.73 -13.39 -11.03
CA GLY A 338 -9.59 -14.55 -11.26
C GLY A 338 -11.07 -14.17 -11.27
N VAL A 339 -11.50 -13.32 -10.34
CA VAL A 339 -12.88 -12.78 -10.32
C VAL A 339 -13.15 -11.96 -11.58
N ILE A 340 -12.27 -11.03 -11.94
CA ILE A 340 -12.46 -10.18 -13.13
C ILE A 340 -12.53 -11.00 -14.43
N ILE A 341 -11.64 -11.99 -14.58
CA ILE A 341 -11.60 -12.88 -15.74
C ILE A 341 -12.86 -13.74 -15.80
N LEU A 342 -13.27 -14.35 -14.68
CA LEU A 342 -14.48 -15.17 -14.62
C LEU A 342 -15.71 -14.35 -15.04
N LEU A 343 -15.89 -13.18 -14.47
CA LEU A 343 -17.02 -12.30 -14.79
C LEU A 343 -16.97 -11.81 -16.24
N THR A 344 -15.77 -11.55 -16.78
CA THR A 344 -15.59 -11.22 -18.20
C THR A 344 -16.04 -12.37 -19.09
N ILE A 345 -15.65 -13.61 -18.79
CA ILE A 345 -16.06 -14.79 -19.55
C ILE A 345 -17.58 -14.98 -19.51
N LEU A 346 -18.20 -14.89 -18.33
CA LEU A 346 -19.66 -15.02 -18.18
C LEU A 346 -20.40 -13.94 -18.98
N ARG A 347 -19.91 -12.70 -18.95
CA ARG A 347 -20.49 -11.60 -19.73
C ARG A 347 -20.38 -11.86 -21.24
N LEU A 348 -19.22 -12.35 -21.71
CA LEU A 348 -19.02 -12.71 -23.12
C LEU A 348 -19.90 -13.88 -23.56
N GLN A 349 -20.33 -14.73 -22.63
CA GLN A 349 -21.30 -15.81 -22.87
C GLN A 349 -22.76 -15.32 -22.88
N GLY A 350 -23.01 -14.04 -22.59
CA GLY A 350 -24.34 -13.44 -22.60
C GLY A 350 -25.11 -13.52 -21.27
N TYR A 351 -24.46 -13.89 -20.17
CA TYR A 351 -25.09 -13.85 -18.83
C TYR A 351 -25.19 -12.41 -18.32
N ASP A 352 -26.33 -12.07 -17.69
CA ASP A 352 -26.43 -10.84 -16.90
C ASP A 352 -25.76 -11.06 -15.53
N ILE A 353 -24.58 -10.47 -15.36
CA ILE A 353 -23.79 -10.60 -14.14
C ILE A 353 -24.54 -10.03 -12.92
N LYS A 354 -25.44 -9.07 -13.10
CA LYS A 354 -26.21 -8.50 -11.98
C LYS A 354 -27.22 -9.46 -11.40
N GLU A 355 -27.72 -10.42 -12.19
CA GLU A 355 -28.64 -11.45 -11.72
C GLU A 355 -27.90 -12.60 -11.01
N LEU A 356 -26.60 -12.75 -11.27
CA LEU A 356 -25.75 -13.80 -10.68
C LEU A 356 -25.14 -13.41 -9.33
N LEU A 357 -25.08 -12.11 -9.05
CA LEU A 357 -24.55 -11.54 -7.82
C LEU A 357 -25.69 -11.27 -6.85
#